data_AF-A0A2V9MHN5-F1
#
_entry.id   AF-A0A2V9MHN5-F1
#
_cell.length_a   1.000
_cell.length_b   1.000
_cell.length_c   1.000
_cell.angle_alpha   90.00
_cell.angle_beta   90.00
_cell.angle_gamma   90.00
#
_symmetry.space_group_name_H-M   'P 1'
#
loop_
_entity.id
_entity.type
_entity.pdbx_description
1 polymer ?
#
loop_
_entity_poly.entity_id
_entity_poly.type
_entity_poly.pdbx_seq_one_letter_code
_entity_poly.pdbx_strand_id
1 'polypeptide(L)'
;MANLFAKKPLSLLCAEAAETGEHSLKRTLGVFQLTSLGVGAVIGAGIFVMSGLGASMAGPGLMLSFILSGTGCAFAALCYAEFAAMIPLAGSAYTYAYATLGELFAWIIGWDLTLEYAMGASTVSSG
;
A
#
# COMPACT_ATOMS: atom_id res chain seq x y z
N MET A 1 19.80 -17.76 18.33
CA MET A 1 19.40 -16.33 18.47
C MET A 1 18.73 -15.93 17.17
N ALA A 2 17.47 -15.50 17.22
CA ALA A 2 16.76 -15.02 16.03
C ALA A 2 17.49 -13.78 15.50
N ASN A 3 17.89 -13.79 14.23
CA ASN A 3 18.54 -12.65 13.60
C ASN A 3 17.48 -11.59 13.32
N LEU A 4 17.31 -10.63 14.23
CA LEU A 4 16.32 -9.56 14.15
C LEU A 4 16.43 -8.71 12.85
N PHE A 5 17.55 -8.78 12.13
CA PHE A 5 17.79 -8.11 10.85
C PHE A 5 17.87 -9.08 9.65
N ALA A 6 17.44 -10.33 9.81
CA ALA A 6 17.42 -11.28 8.71
C ALA A 6 16.49 -10.76 7.60
N LYS A 7 17.00 -10.73 6.37
CA LYS A 7 16.22 -10.37 5.19
C LYS A 7 15.75 -11.65 4.51
N LYS A 8 14.52 -11.70 4.02
CA LYS A 8 14.07 -12.83 3.19
C LYS A 8 14.82 -12.74 1.86
N PRO A 9 15.51 -13.81 1.41
CA PRO A 9 16.22 -13.76 0.15
C PRO A 9 15.22 -13.59 -0.98
N LEU A 10 15.52 -12.68 -1.91
CA LEU A 10 14.67 -12.37 -3.06
C LEU A 10 14.37 -13.60 -3.92
N SER A 11 15.29 -14.57 -3.97
CA SER A 11 15.10 -15.83 -4.69
C SER A 11 13.93 -16.66 -4.16
N LEU A 12 13.73 -16.72 -2.84
CA LEU A 12 12.58 -17.40 -2.24
C LEU A 12 11.28 -16.67 -2.55
N LEU A 13 11.30 -15.34 -2.50
CA LEU A 13 10.14 -14.52 -2.87
C LEU A 13 9.78 -14.72 -4.34
N CYS A 14 10.74 -14.62 -5.26
CA CYS A 14 10.49 -14.87 -6.68
C CYS A 14 10.00 -16.30 -6.95
N ALA A 15 10.47 -17.30 -6.20
CA ALA A 15 9.95 -18.66 -6.29
C ALA A 15 8.48 -18.74 -5.85
N GLU A 16 8.12 -18.11 -4.72
CA GLU A 16 6.75 -18.02 -4.21
C GLU A 16 5.81 -17.27 -5.17
N ALA A 17 6.30 -16.21 -5.82
CA ALA A 17 5.57 -15.51 -6.88
C ALA A 17 5.37 -16.34 -8.15
N ALA A 18 6.32 -17.24 -8.45
CA ALA A 18 6.35 -18.08 -9.64
C ALA A 18 5.65 -19.44 -9.44
N GLU A 19 5.16 -19.74 -8.24
CA GLU A 19 4.38 -20.96 -8.01
C GLU A 19 3.08 -20.92 -8.83
N THR A 20 3.07 -21.69 -9.92
CA THR A 20 1.90 -21.94 -10.75
C THR A 20 1.52 -23.41 -10.65
N GLY A 21 0.40 -23.71 -10.01
CA GLY A 21 -0.17 -25.05 -9.84
C GLY A 21 -1.70 -25.04 -9.80
N GLU A 22 -2.34 -26.19 -9.59
CA GLU A 22 -3.82 -26.31 -9.51
C GLU A 22 -4.45 -25.43 -8.42
N HIS A 23 -3.67 -25.00 -7.42
CA HIS A 23 -4.08 -24.07 -6.35
C HIS A 23 -3.70 -22.60 -6.59
N SER A 24 -3.15 -22.25 -7.75
CA SER A 24 -2.71 -20.88 -8.08
C SER A 24 -3.75 -20.11 -8.90
N LEU A 25 -3.83 -18.79 -8.71
CA LEU A 25 -4.74 -17.92 -9.45
C LEU A 25 -4.24 -17.69 -10.88
N LYS A 26 -5.14 -17.77 -11.86
CA LYS A 26 -4.83 -17.41 -13.25
C LYS A 26 -4.59 -15.91 -13.36
N ARG A 27 -3.41 -15.51 -13.84
CA ARG A 27 -3.08 -14.09 -14.10
C ARG A 27 -3.82 -13.59 -15.34
N THR A 28 -4.98 -12.97 -15.13
CA THR A 28 -5.84 -12.43 -16.21
C THR A 28 -5.95 -10.90 -16.20
N LEU A 29 -5.48 -10.24 -15.14
CA LEU A 29 -5.57 -8.79 -15.00
C LEU A 29 -4.53 -8.09 -15.87
N GLY A 30 -5.00 -7.30 -16.83
CA GLY A 30 -4.20 -6.36 -17.61
C GLY A 30 -4.10 -4.98 -16.97
N VAL A 31 -3.39 -4.07 -17.64
CA VAL A 31 -3.09 -2.72 -17.14
C VAL A 31 -4.36 -1.95 -16.76
N PHE A 32 -5.38 -1.96 -17.63
CA PHE A 32 -6.62 -1.22 -17.37
C PHE A 32 -7.36 -1.71 -16.12
N GLN A 33 -7.40 -3.03 -15.91
CA GLN A 33 -8.08 -3.64 -14.75
C GLN A 33 -7.33 -3.33 -13.44
N LEU A 34 -5.99 -3.33 -13.49
CA LEU A 34 -5.14 -2.94 -12.36
C LEU A 34 -5.29 -1.46 -12.02
N THR A 35 -5.31 -0.58 -13.03
CA THR A 35 -5.54 0.86 -12.82
C THR A 35 -6.93 1.11 -12.24
N SER A 36 -7.98 0.45 -12.75
CA SER A 36 -9.33 0.60 -12.20
C SER A 36 -9.42 0.11 -10.75
N LEU A 37 -8.70 -0.96 -10.40
CA LEU A 37 -8.60 -1.46 -9.03
C LEU A 37 -7.92 -0.45 -8.12
N GLY A 38 -6.83 0.18 -8.57
CA GLY A 38 -6.17 1.25 -7.83
C GLY A 38 -7.07 2.48 -7.60
N VAL A 39 -7.76 2.95 -8.64
CA VAL A 39 -8.68 4.10 -8.51
C VAL A 39 -9.82 3.78 -7.53
N GLY A 40 -10.40 2.57 -7.62
CA GLY A 40 -11.46 2.13 -6.71
C GLY A 40 -11.00 1.98 -5.26
N ALA A 41 -9.72 1.66 -5.03
CA ALA A 41 -9.16 1.55 -3.68
C ALA A 41 -8.84 2.92 -3.05
N VAL A 42 -8.50 3.94 -3.86
CA VAL A 42 -8.13 5.28 -3.39
C VAL A 42 -9.34 6.19 -3.15
N ILE A 43 -10.34 6.13 -4.03
CA ILE A 43 -11.54 6.98 -3.92
C ILE A 43 -12.50 6.36 -2.89
N GLY A 44 -12.65 7.00 -1.72
CA GLY A 44 -13.52 6.51 -0.66
C GLY A 44 -14.01 7.61 0.30
N ALA A 45 -14.36 7.22 1.52
CA ALA A 45 -14.96 8.10 2.54
C ALA A 45 -14.15 9.38 2.81
N GLY A 46 -12.82 9.35 2.62
CA GLY A 46 -11.94 10.51 2.83
C GLY A 46 -12.34 11.74 2.02
N ILE A 47 -12.59 11.61 0.71
CA ILE A 47 -12.92 12.77 -0.12
C ILE A 47 -14.33 13.30 0.16
N PHE A 48 -15.27 12.42 0.54
CA PHE A 48 -16.66 12.80 0.78
C PHE A 48 -16.89 13.39 2.18
N VAL A 49 -16.16 12.91 3.19
CA VAL A 49 -16.35 13.32 4.60
C VAL A 49 -15.26 14.29 5.05
N MET A 50 -13.98 13.96 4.86
CA MET A 50 -12.89 14.80 5.37
C MET A 50 -12.73 16.11 4.60
N SER A 51 -13.15 16.20 3.33
CA SER A 51 -13.11 17.46 2.60
C SER A 51 -14.00 18.54 3.23
N GLY A 52 -15.16 18.16 3.78
CA GLY A 52 -16.06 19.09 4.48
C GLY A 52 -15.44 19.63 5.78
N LEU A 53 -14.86 18.73 6.58
CA LEU A 53 -14.11 19.10 7.78
C LEU A 53 -12.88 19.96 7.43
N GLY A 54 -12.11 19.55 6.42
CA GLY A 54 -10.95 20.30 5.93
C GLY A 54 -11.32 21.68 5.40
N ALA A 55 -12.47 21.83 4.72
CA ALA A 55 -12.96 23.13 4.27
C ALA A 55 -13.35 24.04 5.44
N SER A 56 -13.90 23.48 6.52
CA SER A 56 -14.21 24.27 7.72
C SER A 56 -12.95 24.78 8.45
N MET A 57 -11.84 24.03 8.37
CA MET A 57 -10.57 24.39 9.01
C MET A 57 -9.68 25.27 8.15
N ALA A 58 -9.50 24.93 6.87
CA ALA A 58 -8.58 25.60 5.94
C ALA A 58 -9.25 26.62 5.02
N GLY A 59 -10.59 26.61 4.93
CA GLY A 59 -11.33 27.49 4.04
C GLY A 59 -10.93 27.30 2.57
N PRO A 60 -10.84 28.39 1.77
CA PRO A 60 -10.40 28.34 0.37
C PRO A 60 -8.99 27.76 0.17
N GLY A 61 -8.17 27.74 1.22
CA GLY A 61 -6.81 27.19 1.21
C GLY A 61 -6.75 25.66 1.10
N LEU A 62 -7.88 24.95 1.25
CA LEU A 62 -7.95 23.50 1.16
C LEU A 62 -7.36 22.95 -0.16
N MET A 63 -7.53 23.68 -1.27
CA MET A 63 -6.96 23.30 -2.56
C MET A 63 -5.41 23.25 -2.52
N LEU A 64 -4.77 24.18 -1.82
CA LEU A 64 -3.31 24.18 -1.66
C LEU A 64 -2.85 22.99 -0.81
N SER A 65 -3.61 22.65 0.24
CA SER A 65 -3.35 21.46 1.06
C SER A 65 -3.44 20.17 0.24
N PHE A 66 -4.44 20.06 -0.65
CA PHE A 66 -4.56 18.91 -1.56
C PHE A 66 -3.42 18.82 -2.56
N ILE A 67 -2.97 19.94 -3.13
CA ILE A 67 -1.84 19.96 -4.07
C ILE A 67 -0.56 19.50 -3.37
N LEU A 68 -0.30 20.01 -2.16
CA LEU A 68 0.88 19.64 -1.37
C LEU A 68 0.85 18.17 -0.98
N SER A 69 -0.28 17.70 -0.44
CA SER A 69 -0.47 16.29 -0.08
C SER A 69 -0.36 15.38 -1.30
N GLY A 70 -0.97 15.76 -2.43
CA GLY A 70 -0.95 14.98 -3.67
C GLY A 70 0.45 14.84 -4.24
N THR A 71 1.28 15.88 -4.14
CA THR A 71 2.68 15.83 -4.58
C THR A 71 3.49 14.88 -3.70
N GLY A 72 3.27 14.89 -2.38
CA GLY A 72 3.88 13.91 -1.46
C GLY A 72 3.49 12.47 -1.81
N CYS A 73 2.19 12.23 -2.04
CA CYS A 73 1.69 10.92 -2.45
C CYS A 73 2.26 10.48 -3.81
N ALA A 74 2.47 11.40 -4.76
CA ALA A 74 3.05 11.08 -6.06
C ALA A 74 4.50 10.58 -5.94
N PHE A 75 5.32 11.21 -5.10
CA PHE A 75 6.68 10.71 -4.84
C PHE A 75 6.69 9.34 -4.18
N ALA A 76 5.83 9.13 -3.17
CA ALA A 76 5.68 7.82 -2.54
C ALA A 76 5.22 6.76 -3.56
N ALA A 77 4.25 7.08 -4.42
CA ALA A 77 3.75 6.17 -5.44
C ALA A 77 4.83 5.74 -6.44
N LEU A 78 5.75 6.64 -6.81
CA LEU A 78 6.89 6.31 -7.68
C LEU A 78 7.85 5.31 -7.02
N CYS A 79 8.17 5.49 -5.73
CA CYS A 79 8.97 4.52 -4.99
C CYS A 79 8.28 3.14 -4.91
N TYR A 80 6.97 3.12 -4.66
CA TYR A 80 6.20 1.88 -4.66
C TYR A 80 6.11 1.22 -6.05
N ALA A 81 6.04 2.00 -7.12
CA ALA A 81 6.07 1.48 -8.49
C ALA A 81 7.41 0.78 -8.80
N GLU A 82 8.53 1.33 -8.33
CA GLU A 82 9.85 0.71 -8.47
C GLU A 82 9.93 -0.61 -7.69
N PHE A 83 9.44 -0.65 -6.45
CA PHE A 83 9.39 -1.88 -5.65
C PHE A 83 8.48 -2.94 -6.27
N ALA A 84 7.32 -2.55 -6.79
CA ALA A 84 6.39 -3.46 -7.47
C ALA A 84 6.98 -4.05 -8.76
N ALA A 85 7.80 -3.28 -9.49
CA ALA A 85 8.51 -3.77 -10.67
C ALA A 85 9.65 -4.73 -10.32
N MET A 86 10.37 -4.49 -9.21
CA MET A 86 11.48 -5.35 -8.76
C MET A 86 11.02 -6.64 -8.09
N ILE A 87 9.92 -6.60 -7.33
CA ILE A 87 9.42 -7.72 -6.52
C ILE A 87 7.97 -8.01 -6.95
N PRO A 88 7.76 -8.81 -8.02
CA PRO A 88 6.43 -9.07 -8.59
C PRO A 88 5.65 -10.13 -7.78
N LEU A 89 5.58 -9.94 -6.46
CA LEU A 89 4.75 -10.71 -5.54
C LEU A 89 3.42 -10.01 -5.29
N ALA A 90 2.40 -10.80 -4.96
CA ALA A 90 1.24 -10.28 -4.25
C ALA A 90 1.68 -9.89 -2.82
N GLY A 91 2.00 -8.62 -2.61
CA GLY A 91 2.48 -8.10 -1.33
C GLY A 91 2.38 -6.58 -1.23
N SER A 92 2.46 -6.06 -0.01
CA SER A 92 2.44 -4.63 0.31
C SER A 92 3.74 -4.22 1.01
N ALA A 93 3.76 -3.07 1.69
CA ALA A 93 4.92 -2.48 2.36
C ALA A 93 5.68 -3.45 3.28
N TYR A 94 4.95 -4.34 3.97
CA TYR A 94 5.52 -5.40 4.80
C TYR A 94 6.54 -6.27 4.02
N THR A 95 6.14 -6.77 2.85
CA THR A 95 6.98 -7.65 2.04
C THR A 95 8.20 -6.91 1.51
N TYR A 96 8.05 -5.63 1.14
CA TYR A 96 9.16 -4.79 0.68
C TYR A 96 10.14 -4.48 1.81
N ALA A 97 9.67 -4.20 3.02
CA ALA A 97 10.50 -3.99 4.19
C ALA A 97 11.24 -5.27 4.62
N TYR A 98 10.59 -6.43 4.52
CA TYR A 98 11.20 -7.72 4.83
C TYR A 98 12.36 -8.04 3.87
N ALA A 99 12.20 -7.69 2.60
CA ALA A 99 13.24 -7.87 1.58
C ALA A 99 14.43 -6.90 1.74
N THR A 100 14.18 -5.66 2.17
CA THR A 100 15.18 -4.58 2.14
C THR A 100 15.81 -4.27 3.49
N LEU A 101 15.02 -4.22 4.56
CA LEU A 101 15.39 -3.73 5.90
C LEU A 101 15.52 -4.85 6.93
N GLY A 102 14.80 -5.94 6.76
CA GLY A 102 14.86 -7.14 7.60
C GLY A 102 13.67 -7.30 8.55
N GLU A 103 13.69 -8.41 9.30
CA GLU A 103 12.55 -8.94 10.06
C GLU A 103 11.95 -7.97 11.08
N LEU A 104 12.77 -7.24 11.87
CA LEU A 104 12.27 -6.32 12.89
C LEU A 104 11.47 -5.16 12.29
N PHE A 105 11.99 -4.51 11.24
CA PHE A 105 11.29 -3.41 10.58
C PHE A 105 10.05 -3.89 9.85
N ALA A 106 10.12 -5.05 9.19
CA ALA A 106 8.96 -5.66 8.58
C ALA A 106 7.89 -5.97 9.62
N TRP A 107 8.24 -6.53 10.77
CA TRP A 107 7.29 -6.82 11.84
C TRP A 107 6.59 -5.56 12.36
N ILE A 108 7.32 -4.46 12.58
CA ILE A 108 6.73 -3.18 12.99
C ILE A 108 5.74 -2.69 11.94
N ILE A 109 6.13 -2.68 10.65
CA ILE A 109 5.26 -2.26 9.54
C ILE A 109 4.05 -3.18 9.40
N GLY A 110 4.19 -4.48 9.67
CA GLY A 110 3.08 -5.43 9.63
C GLY A 110 2.01 -5.11 10.67
N TRP A 111 2.41 -4.77 11.89
CA TRP A 111 1.47 -4.35 12.94
C TRP A 111 0.85 -2.99 12.65
N ASP A 112 1.66 -2.04 12.16
CA ASP A 112 1.19 -0.72 11.73
C ASP A 112 0.11 -0.84 10.65
N LEU A 113 0.37 -1.61 9.58
CA LEU A 113 -0.62 -1.86 8.51
C LEU A 113 -1.87 -2.55 9.03
N THR A 114 -1.75 -3.48 9.98
CA THR A 114 -2.92 -4.15 10.57
C THR A 114 -3.83 -3.15 11.27
N LEU A 115 -3.23 -2.24 12.05
CA LEU A 115 -3.97 -1.16 12.72
C LEU A 115 -4.53 -0.16 11.72
N GLU A 116 -3.77 0.22 10.70
CA GLU A 116 -4.19 1.13 9.64
C GLU A 116 -5.42 0.59 8.89
N TYR A 117 -5.39 -0.67 8.45
CA TYR A 117 -6.54 -1.28 7.76
C TYR A 117 -7.75 -1.43 8.68
N ALA A 118 -7.55 -1.77 9.95
CA ALA A 118 -8.63 -1.87 10.94
C ALA A 118 -9.30 -0.52 11.20
N MET A 119 -8.50 0.54 11.37
CA MET A 119 -9.00 1.90 11.53
C MET A 119 -9.68 2.39 10.24
N GLY A 120 -9.09 2.13 9.08
CA GLY A 120 -9.68 2.48 7.78
C GLY A 120 -11.05 1.85 7.58
N ALA A 121 -11.19 0.54 7.86
CA ALA A 121 -12.48 -0.14 7.82
C ALA A 121 -13.49 0.45 8.82
N SER A 122 -13.04 0.77 10.03
CA SER A 122 -13.88 1.38 11.06
C SER A 122 -14.38 2.77 10.63
N THR A 123 -13.51 3.62 10.06
CA THR A 123 -13.87 4.94 9.55
C THR A 123 -14.88 4.85 8.41
N VAL A 124 -14.70 3.91 7.47
CA VAL A 124 -15.67 3.69 6.38
C VAL A 124 -17.02 3.20 6.93
N SER A 125 -17.03 2.35 7.96
CA SER A 125 -18.28 1.86 8.55
C SER A 125 -19.03 2.90 9.39
N SER A 126 -18.34 3.94 9.87
CA SER A 126 -18.90 4.98 10.75
C SER A 126 -19.46 6.18 9.99
N GLY A 127 -19.12 6.30 8.69
CA GLY A 127 -19.55 7.39 7.81
C GLY A 127 -20.77 7.08 6.97
#